data_AF-A0A519JZV1-F1
#
_entry.id   AF-A0A519JZV1-F1
#
_cell.length_a   1.000
_cell.length_b   1.000
_cell.length_c   1.000
_cell.angle_alpha   90.00
_cell.angle_beta   90.00
_cell.angle_gamma   90.00
#
_symmetry.space_group_name_H-M   'P 1'
#
loop_
_entity.id
_entity.type
_entity.pdbx_description
1 polymer ?
#
loop_
_entity_poly.entity_id
_entity_poly.type
_entity_poly.pdbx_seq_one_letter_code
_entity_poly.pdbx_strand_id
1 'polypeptide(L)'
;MFASLAAALLLSAAPAPQDGPIVTAPRQTQDEGPVLTAPLAETTDSLRVREAVAYANPLPRGAPEADYPLVAWCEALVNGHVALGETLEGRDDLDNDIIRLGRLEATDFRAALDAARTRQSAATLTAARAAAADATGKWVPLMAQDQAARSQAFGLFFGLPGRCEHAARRIRENITTPPVTPREAGLE
;
A
#
# COMPACT_ATOMS: atom_id res chain seq x y z
N MET A 1 37.29 -51.04 22.44
CA MET A 1 36.85 -52.27 21.75
C MET A 1 36.00 -51.85 20.55
N PHE A 2 36.46 -52.17 19.33
CA PHE A 2 35.80 -52.21 17.99
C PHE A 2 34.83 -51.05 17.61
N ALA A 3 35.17 -50.10 16.75
CA ALA A 3 35.29 -50.18 15.27
C ALA A 3 34.00 -50.66 14.55
N SER A 4 33.30 -49.76 13.85
CA SER A 4 33.12 -49.82 12.38
C SER A 4 32.15 -48.77 11.82
N LEU A 5 32.62 -48.12 10.75
CA LEU A 5 31.83 -47.34 9.78
C LEU A 5 30.95 -48.26 8.92
N ALA A 6 29.79 -47.75 8.49
CA ALA A 6 29.20 -48.13 7.20
C ALA A 6 28.36 -46.97 6.64
N ALA A 7 28.75 -46.50 5.47
CA ALA A 7 28.01 -45.59 4.61
C ALA A 7 27.06 -46.38 3.69
N ALA A 8 25.90 -45.81 3.35
CA ALA A 8 25.13 -46.15 2.15
C ALA A 8 24.11 -45.01 1.88
N LEU A 9 24.38 -44.14 0.91
CA LEU A 9 23.94 -44.21 -0.50
C LEU A 9 22.50 -43.72 -0.72
N LEU A 10 22.43 -42.50 -1.25
CA LEU A 10 21.30 -41.90 -1.96
C LEU A 10 20.85 -42.81 -3.10
N LEU A 11 19.56 -43.12 -3.18
CA LEU A 11 18.93 -43.53 -4.43
C LEU A 11 17.84 -42.51 -4.81
N SER A 12 18.17 -41.74 -5.84
CA SER A 12 17.23 -40.95 -6.63
C SER A 12 16.29 -41.91 -7.38
N ALA A 13 14.99 -41.85 -7.07
CA ALA A 13 13.98 -42.55 -7.86
C ALA A 13 13.72 -41.75 -9.15
N ALA A 14 14.08 -42.32 -10.30
CA ALA A 14 13.63 -41.82 -11.60
C ALA A 14 12.14 -42.14 -11.80
N PRO A 15 11.31 -41.23 -12.35
CA PRO A 15 9.92 -41.52 -12.66
C PRO A 15 9.84 -42.49 -13.85
N ALA A 16 8.90 -43.44 -13.76
CA ALA A 16 8.67 -44.46 -14.78
C ALA A 16 8.15 -43.86 -16.10
N PRO A 17 8.49 -44.45 -17.26
CA PRO A 17 8.00 -44.00 -18.56
C PRO A 17 6.52 -44.36 -18.72
N GLN A 18 5.68 -43.36 -18.99
CA GLN A 18 4.24 -43.51 -19.22
C GLN A 18 3.97 -43.73 -20.72
N ASP A 19 4.08 -44.97 -21.19
CA ASP A 19 3.59 -45.36 -22.52
C ASP A 19 2.13 -45.82 -22.42
N GLY A 20 1.22 -44.84 -22.42
CA GLY A 20 -0.22 -45.06 -22.57
C GLY A 20 -0.81 -44.00 -23.51
N PRO A 21 -1.82 -44.33 -24.33
CA PRO A 21 -2.42 -43.36 -25.24
C PRO A 21 -3.08 -42.22 -24.44
N ILE A 22 -2.60 -41.00 -24.67
CA ILE A 22 -3.20 -39.77 -24.12
C ILE A 22 -4.60 -39.64 -24.71
N VAL A 23 -5.62 -39.89 -23.89
CA VAL A 23 -7.00 -39.51 -24.21
C VAL A 23 -7.12 -38.01 -23.92
N THR A 24 -6.87 -37.19 -24.95
CA THR A 24 -7.17 -35.76 -24.90
C THR A 24 -8.68 -35.58 -24.93
N ALA A 25 -9.26 -35.23 -23.78
CA ALA A 25 -10.62 -34.68 -23.74
C ALA A 25 -10.68 -33.45 -24.68
N PRO A 26 -11.79 -33.23 -25.41
CA PRO A 26 -11.91 -32.07 -26.28
C PRO A 26 -11.74 -30.79 -25.44
N ARG A 27 -10.72 -30.01 -25.78
CA ARG A 27 -10.48 -28.67 -25.25
C ARG A 27 -11.73 -27.86 -25.56
N GLN A 28 -12.47 -27.44 -24.54
CA GLN A 28 -13.46 -26.38 -24.71
C GLN A 28 -12.72 -25.21 -25.33
N THR A 29 -13.15 -24.79 -26.51
CA THR A 29 -12.64 -23.60 -27.20
C THR A 29 -12.83 -22.42 -26.26
N GLN A 30 -11.75 -22.05 -25.55
CA GLN A 30 -11.64 -20.77 -24.89
C GLN A 30 -11.59 -19.74 -26.02
N ASP A 31 -12.54 -18.80 -26.03
CA ASP A 31 -12.49 -17.66 -26.94
C ASP A 31 -11.10 -17.00 -26.86
N GLU A 32 -10.53 -16.63 -28.01
CA GLU A 32 -9.24 -15.91 -28.15
C GLU A 32 -9.35 -14.46 -27.64
N GLY A 33 -9.81 -14.29 -26.40
CA GLY A 33 -9.82 -13.04 -25.67
C GLY A 33 -8.81 -13.07 -24.52
N PRO A 34 -8.40 -11.90 -23.99
CA PRO A 34 -7.56 -11.84 -22.79
C PRO A 34 -8.22 -12.62 -21.65
N VAL A 35 -7.48 -13.53 -21.02
CA VAL A 35 -7.93 -14.22 -19.81
C VAL A 35 -8.08 -13.17 -18.72
N LEU A 36 -9.32 -12.79 -18.40
CA LEU A 36 -9.63 -11.95 -17.25
C LEU A 36 -9.50 -12.80 -15.98
N THR A 37 -8.34 -12.73 -15.32
CA THR A 37 -8.08 -13.46 -14.07
C THR A 37 -8.68 -12.78 -12.83
N ALA A 38 -9.32 -11.63 -12.98
CA ALA A 38 -9.98 -10.89 -11.91
C ALA A 38 -11.24 -10.17 -12.42
N PRO A 39 -12.26 -9.98 -11.56
CA PRO A 39 -13.39 -9.11 -11.89
C PRO A 39 -12.92 -7.67 -12.15
N LEU A 40 -13.56 -6.99 -13.11
CA LEU A 40 -13.25 -5.61 -13.49
C LEU A 40 -13.49 -4.59 -12.35
N ALA A 41 -14.21 -5.00 -11.30
CA ALA A 41 -14.43 -4.24 -10.09
C ALA A 41 -14.20 -5.13 -8.86
N GLU A 42 -13.62 -4.54 -7.81
CA GLU A 42 -13.41 -5.22 -6.54
C GLU A 42 -14.76 -5.54 -5.86
N THR A 43 -14.88 -6.73 -5.25
CA THR A 43 -16.09 -7.11 -4.53
C THR A 43 -16.21 -6.36 -3.20
N THR A 44 -17.44 -6.15 -2.73
CA THR A 44 -17.70 -5.54 -1.41
C THR A 44 -17.03 -6.31 -0.29
N ASP A 45 -16.99 -7.65 -0.37
CA ASP A 45 -16.33 -8.49 0.63
C ASP A 45 -14.81 -8.28 0.63
N SER A 46 -14.17 -8.16 -0.55
CA SER A 46 -12.75 -7.84 -0.63
C SER A 46 -12.43 -6.47 -0.03
N LEU A 47 -13.25 -5.46 -0.33
CA LEU A 47 -13.12 -4.12 0.26
C LEU A 47 -13.27 -4.15 1.78
N ARG A 48 -14.27 -4.90 2.28
CA ARG A 48 -14.52 -5.09 3.72
C ARG A 48 -13.32 -5.74 4.41
N VAL A 49 -12.76 -6.79 3.82
CA VAL A 49 -11.58 -7.50 4.35
C VAL A 49 -10.35 -6.58 4.39
N ARG A 50 -10.06 -5.86 3.30
CA ARG A 50 -8.91 -4.94 3.24
C ARG A 50 -9.04 -3.79 4.21
N GLU A 51 -10.23 -3.21 4.34
CA GLU A 51 -10.50 -2.15 5.32
C GLU A 51 -10.31 -2.66 6.76
N ALA A 52 -10.78 -3.87 7.07
CA ALA A 52 -10.56 -4.48 8.38
C ALA A 52 -9.06 -4.64 8.70
N VAL A 53 -8.26 -5.10 7.73
CA VAL A 53 -6.80 -5.20 7.89
C VAL A 53 -6.15 -3.83 8.07
N ALA A 54 -6.53 -2.84 7.27
CA ALA A 54 -5.99 -1.49 7.35
C ALA A 54 -6.28 -0.82 8.71
N TYR A 55 -7.47 -1.06 9.27
CA TYR A 55 -7.89 -0.50 10.55
C TYR A 55 -7.47 -1.33 11.78
N ALA A 56 -7.03 -2.57 11.60
CA ALA A 56 -6.45 -3.37 12.68
C ALA A 56 -4.98 -2.98 12.98
N ASN A 57 -4.27 -2.45 11.98
CA ASN A 57 -2.88 -2.06 12.15
C ASN A 57 -2.76 -0.73 12.93
N PRO A 58 -1.87 -0.66 13.94
CA PRO A 58 -1.55 0.59 14.62
C PRO A 58 -1.00 1.63 13.65
N LEU A 59 -1.44 2.88 13.81
CA LEU A 59 -0.88 3.98 13.06
C LEU A 59 0.50 4.38 13.58
N PRO A 60 1.39 4.94 12.73
CA PRO A 60 2.65 5.52 13.18
C PRO A 60 2.43 6.59 14.25
N ARG A 61 3.44 6.77 15.12
CA ARG A 61 3.39 7.80 16.17
C ARG A 61 3.12 9.19 15.56
N GLY A 62 2.13 9.88 16.11
CA GLY A 62 1.75 11.23 15.69
C GLY A 62 0.81 11.28 14.48
N ALA A 63 0.39 10.14 13.92
CA ALA A 63 -0.71 10.10 12.96
C ALA A 63 -2.06 10.26 13.69
N PRO A 64 -3.00 11.08 13.17
CA PRO A 64 -4.35 11.17 13.73
C PRO A 64 -5.16 9.89 13.53
N GLU A 65 -6.05 9.56 14.47
CA GLU A 65 -6.94 8.39 14.32
C GLU A 65 -8.19 8.68 13.48
N ALA A 66 -8.67 9.93 13.50
CA ALA A 66 -9.86 10.33 12.74
C ALA A 66 -9.55 10.48 11.25
N ASP A 67 -10.43 9.98 10.39
CA ASP A 67 -10.17 9.85 8.94
C ASP A 67 -9.81 11.18 8.26
N TYR A 68 -10.55 12.27 8.48
CA TYR A 68 -10.29 13.54 7.78
C TYR A 68 -8.93 14.16 8.15
N PRO A 69 -8.57 14.31 9.44
CA PRO A 69 -7.21 14.73 9.82
C PRO A 69 -6.12 13.73 9.39
N LEU A 70 -6.40 12.43 9.40
CA LEU A 70 -5.45 11.41 8.93
C LEU A 70 -5.14 11.60 7.45
N VAL A 71 -6.14 11.79 6.60
CA VAL A 71 -5.92 12.01 5.15
C VAL A 71 -5.09 13.26 4.88
N ALA A 72 -5.32 14.35 5.62
CA ALA A 72 -4.51 15.57 5.52
C ALA A 72 -3.05 15.33 5.94
N TRP A 73 -2.83 14.48 6.94
CA TRP A 73 -1.49 14.04 7.36
C TRP A 73 -0.82 13.17 6.29
N CYS A 74 -1.54 12.23 5.68
CA CYS A 74 -1.04 11.38 4.60
C CYS A 74 -0.67 12.22 3.35
N GLU A 75 -1.53 13.16 2.94
CA GLU A 75 -1.26 14.09 1.83
C GLU A 75 0.04 14.88 2.07
N ALA A 76 0.23 15.42 3.28
CA ALA A 76 1.40 16.19 3.64
C ALA A 76 2.69 15.34 3.65
N LEU A 77 2.61 14.07 4.04
CA LEU A 77 3.76 13.17 3.96
C LEU A 77 4.19 12.90 2.53
N VAL A 78 3.24 12.58 1.65
CA VAL A 78 3.53 12.32 0.22
C VAL A 78 4.11 13.57 -0.44
N ASN A 79 3.51 14.74 -0.19
CA ASN A 79 4.05 16.01 -0.70
C ASN A 79 5.47 16.29 -0.20
N GLY A 80 5.80 15.94 1.04
CA GLY A 80 7.14 16.09 1.56
C GLY A 80 8.16 15.12 0.96
N HIS A 81 7.75 13.88 0.67
CA HIS A 81 8.59 12.91 -0.05
C HIS A 81 8.86 13.37 -1.49
N VAL A 82 7.82 13.86 -2.18
CA VAL A 82 7.94 14.51 -3.50
C VAL A 82 8.94 15.66 -3.45
N ALA A 83 8.77 16.57 -2.48
CA ALA A 83 9.65 17.71 -2.32
C ALA A 83 11.10 17.27 -2.04
N LEU A 84 11.30 16.21 -1.26
CA LEU A 84 12.64 15.66 -0.98
C LEU A 84 13.29 15.17 -2.27
N GLY A 85 12.57 14.40 -3.07
CA GLY A 85 13.04 13.93 -4.38
C GLY A 85 13.40 15.08 -5.31
N GLU A 86 12.59 16.15 -5.33
CA GLU A 86 12.86 17.34 -6.15
C GLU A 86 14.16 18.07 -5.80
N THR A 87 14.68 17.89 -4.58
CA THR A 87 15.97 18.46 -4.17
C THR A 87 17.17 17.69 -4.71
N LEU A 88 17.00 16.48 -5.25
CA LEU A 88 18.11 15.62 -5.64
C LEU A 88 18.76 16.09 -6.95
N GLU A 89 20.09 16.24 -6.91
CA GLU A 89 20.93 16.37 -8.10
C GLU A 89 21.09 15.00 -8.81
N GLY A 90 21.14 15.01 -10.14
CA GLY A 90 21.42 13.80 -10.93
C GLY A 90 20.30 12.76 -10.96
N ARG A 91 19.05 13.15 -10.71
CA ARG A 91 17.87 12.26 -10.78
C ARG A 91 17.82 11.45 -12.07
N ASP A 92 17.55 10.15 -11.92
CA ASP A 92 17.30 9.25 -13.05
C ASP A 92 15.81 9.15 -13.40
N ASP A 93 15.47 8.31 -14.37
CA ASP A 93 14.08 8.13 -14.82
C ASP A 93 13.18 7.54 -13.72
N LEU A 94 13.72 6.67 -12.85
CA LEU A 94 12.98 6.07 -11.75
C LEU A 94 12.64 7.13 -10.69
N ASP A 95 13.59 7.99 -10.33
CA ASP A 95 13.34 9.11 -9.40
C ASP A 95 12.21 10.02 -9.90
N ASN A 96 12.24 10.33 -11.21
CA ASN A 96 11.22 11.16 -11.84
C ASN A 96 9.85 10.49 -11.85
N ASP A 97 9.78 9.17 -12.08
CA ASP A 97 8.53 8.42 -12.01
C ASP A 97 7.97 8.34 -10.59
N ILE A 98 8.82 8.13 -9.57
CA ILE A 98 8.40 8.15 -8.16
C ILE A 98 7.82 9.51 -7.80
N ILE A 99 8.48 10.61 -8.18
CA ILE A 99 7.97 11.97 -7.97
C ILE A 99 6.62 12.18 -8.66
N ARG A 100 6.49 11.72 -9.91
CA ARG A 100 5.24 11.82 -10.67
C ARG A 100 4.11 11.05 -10.01
N LEU A 101 4.36 9.82 -9.57
CA LEU A 101 3.39 8.98 -8.87
C LEU A 101 2.97 9.59 -7.53
N GLY A 102 3.94 10.10 -6.74
CA GLY A 102 3.64 10.78 -5.48
C GLY A 102 2.75 12.02 -5.68
N ARG A 103 2.95 12.80 -6.74
CA ARG A 103 2.07 13.94 -7.05
C ARG A 103 0.63 13.51 -7.40
N LEU A 104 0.47 12.37 -8.08
CA LEU A 104 -0.84 11.80 -8.38
C LEU A 104 -1.53 11.35 -7.09
N GLU A 105 -0.81 10.62 -6.23
CA GLU A 105 -1.32 10.17 -4.94
C GLU A 105 -1.71 11.34 -4.01
N ALA A 106 -0.86 12.36 -3.89
CA ALA A 106 -1.21 13.58 -3.15
C ALA A 106 -2.45 14.28 -3.72
N THR A 107 -2.65 14.23 -5.04
CA THR A 107 -3.85 14.78 -5.68
C THR A 107 -5.10 13.99 -5.31
N ASP A 108 -5.02 12.67 -5.22
CA ASP A 108 -6.15 11.82 -4.80
C ASP A 108 -6.56 12.09 -3.34
N PHE A 109 -5.58 12.27 -2.44
CA PHE A 109 -5.87 12.68 -1.05
C PHE A 109 -6.52 14.05 -0.97
N ARG A 110 -5.97 15.03 -1.70
CA ARG A 110 -6.53 16.38 -1.77
C ARG A 110 -7.98 16.38 -2.29
N ALA A 111 -8.25 15.60 -3.33
CA ALA A 111 -9.59 15.45 -3.89
C ALA A 111 -10.57 14.86 -2.87
N ALA A 112 -10.13 13.88 -2.07
CA ALA A 112 -10.94 13.32 -0.98
C ALA A 112 -11.24 14.35 0.13
N LEU A 113 -10.24 15.14 0.52
CA LEU A 113 -10.40 16.23 1.50
C LEU A 113 -11.39 17.28 0.99
N ASP A 114 -11.23 17.75 -0.24
CA ASP A 114 -12.12 18.75 -0.83
C ASP A 114 -13.56 18.25 -0.95
N ALA A 115 -13.74 17.00 -1.40
CA ALA A 115 -15.05 16.36 -1.48
C ALA A 115 -15.76 16.23 -0.12
N ALA A 116 -14.99 16.11 0.97
CA ALA A 116 -15.51 15.95 2.33
C ALA A 116 -15.57 17.24 3.14
N ARG A 117 -14.96 18.33 2.65
CA ARG A 117 -14.71 19.57 3.40
C ARG A 117 -15.98 20.21 3.97
N THR A 118 -17.06 20.27 3.20
CA THR A 118 -18.33 20.91 3.60
C THR A 118 -19.05 20.16 4.72
N ARG A 119 -18.70 18.89 4.96
CA ARG A 119 -19.26 18.05 6.03
C ARG A 119 -18.46 18.15 7.34
N GLN A 120 -17.33 18.84 7.34
CA GLN A 120 -16.45 18.90 8.51
C GLN A 120 -16.80 20.06 9.44
N SER A 121 -16.65 19.81 10.75
CA SER A 121 -16.70 20.87 11.75
C SER A 121 -15.44 21.75 11.69
N ALA A 122 -15.53 22.99 12.19
CA ALA A 122 -14.38 23.89 12.30
C ALA A 122 -13.23 23.27 13.12
N ALA A 123 -13.55 22.52 14.18
CA ALA A 123 -12.56 21.81 15.00
C ALA A 123 -11.82 20.74 14.17
N THR A 124 -12.53 19.97 13.34
CA THR A 124 -11.92 18.95 12.49
C THR A 124 -11.01 19.56 11.43
N LEU A 125 -11.44 20.67 10.81
CA LEU A 125 -10.60 21.40 9.86
C LEU A 125 -9.33 21.95 10.50
N THR A 126 -9.41 22.46 11.74
CA THR A 126 -8.22 22.89 12.49
C THR A 126 -7.30 21.72 12.81
N ALA A 127 -7.85 20.59 13.26
CA ALA A 127 -7.07 19.38 13.53
C ALA A 127 -6.35 18.87 12.27
N ALA A 128 -7.03 18.88 11.12
CA ALA A 128 -6.44 18.49 9.84
C ALA A 128 -5.27 19.39 9.42
N ARG A 129 -5.42 20.72 9.56
CA ARG A 129 -4.32 21.66 9.28
C ARG A 129 -3.13 21.44 10.21
N ALA A 130 -3.38 21.20 11.50
CA ALA A 130 -2.32 20.91 12.47
C ALA A 130 -1.60 19.60 12.14
N ALA A 131 -2.34 18.56 11.76
CA ALA A 131 -1.78 17.27 11.37
C ALA A 131 -0.93 17.37 10.09
N ALA A 132 -1.41 18.10 9.08
CA ALA A 132 -0.64 18.37 7.85
C ALA A 132 0.65 19.16 8.14
N ALA A 133 0.58 20.16 9.04
CA ALA A 133 1.75 20.93 9.44
C ALA A 133 2.78 20.07 10.20
N ASP A 134 2.33 19.20 11.12
CA ASP A 134 3.20 18.25 11.82
C ASP A 134 3.89 17.28 10.84
N ALA A 135 3.12 16.69 9.92
CA ALA A 135 3.65 15.82 8.87
C ALA A 135 4.69 16.54 8.00
N THR A 136 4.39 17.77 7.57
CA THR A 136 5.32 18.59 6.78
C THR A 136 6.62 18.86 7.56
N GLY A 137 6.50 19.16 8.86
CA GLY A 137 7.64 19.43 9.74
C GLY A 137 8.63 18.28 9.84
N LYS A 138 8.19 17.03 9.67
CA LYS A 138 9.06 15.83 9.72
C LYS A 138 10.09 15.80 8.60
N TRP A 139 9.83 16.46 7.48
CA TRP A 139 10.76 16.53 6.35
C TRP A 139 11.82 17.60 6.50
N VAL A 140 11.58 18.64 7.31
CA VAL A 140 12.50 19.78 7.46
C VAL A 140 13.92 19.35 7.84
N PRO A 141 14.14 18.46 8.83
CA PRO A 141 15.49 17.99 9.16
C PRO A 141 16.17 17.21 8.03
N LEU A 142 15.40 16.48 7.22
CA LEU A 142 15.91 15.69 6.09
C LEU A 142 16.33 16.60 4.93
N MET A 143 15.55 17.65 4.64
CA MET A 143 15.87 18.63 3.60
C MET A 143 17.20 19.36 3.84
N ALA A 144 17.61 19.49 5.11
CA ALA A 144 18.87 20.12 5.49
C ALA A 144 20.10 19.18 5.42
N GLN A 145 19.91 17.89 5.11
CA GLN A 145 21.00 16.94 5.00
C GLN A 145 21.76 17.06 3.67
N ASP A 146 22.94 16.44 3.61
CA ASP A 146 23.70 16.34 2.36
C ASP A 146 22.97 15.52 1.27
N GLN A 147 23.47 15.59 0.05
CA GLN A 147 22.88 14.91 -1.12
C GLN A 147 22.77 13.39 -0.93
N ALA A 148 23.76 12.76 -0.29
CA ALA A 148 23.77 11.31 -0.12
C ALA A 148 22.69 10.86 0.87
N ALA A 149 22.56 11.56 2.00
CA ALA A 149 21.52 11.31 2.98
C ALA A 149 20.11 11.59 2.44
N ARG A 150 19.92 12.66 1.66
CA ARG A 150 18.64 12.95 1.01
C ARG A 150 18.27 11.88 -0.01
N SER A 151 19.22 11.44 -0.84
CA SER A 151 19.02 10.36 -1.81
C SER A 151 18.66 9.03 -1.13
N GLN A 152 19.38 8.67 -0.06
CA GLN A 152 19.06 7.49 0.73
C GLN A 152 17.65 7.57 1.34
N ALA A 153 17.28 8.71 1.93
CA ALA A 153 15.97 8.90 2.52
C ALA A 153 14.83 8.87 1.49
N PHE A 154 15.04 9.45 0.29
CA PHE A 154 14.08 9.37 -0.80
C PHE A 154 13.90 7.94 -1.32
N GLY A 155 15.00 7.18 -1.43
CA GLY A 155 15.01 5.79 -1.88
C GLY A 155 14.47 4.77 -0.86
N LEU A 156 14.38 5.14 0.42
CA LEU A 156 13.57 4.41 1.39
C LEU A 156 12.09 4.65 1.06
N PHE A 157 11.58 3.85 0.12
CA PHE A 157 10.21 3.94 -0.39
C PHE A 157 9.22 4.15 0.75
N PHE A 158 8.48 5.26 0.68
CA PHE A 158 7.49 5.61 1.68
C PHE A 158 6.14 4.99 1.29
N GLY A 159 5.94 3.73 1.65
CA GLY A 159 4.60 3.14 1.64
C GLY A 159 3.78 3.78 2.75
N LEU A 160 2.72 4.51 2.41
CA LEU A 160 1.77 4.98 3.41
C LEU A 160 1.12 3.77 4.11
N PRO A 161 0.70 3.91 5.38
CA PRO A 161 -0.16 2.91 5.98
C PRO A 161 -1.41 2.75 5.12
N GLY A 162 -1.81 1.52 4.78
CA GLY A 162 -2.99 1.27 3.95
C GLY A 162 -4.29 1.93 4.46
N ARG A 163 -4.31 2.32 5.75
CA ARG A 163 -5.39 3.12 6.32
C ARG A 163 -5.55 4.49 5.65
N CYS A 164 -4.50 5.10 5.09
CA CYS A 164 -4.59 6.40 4.41
C CYS A 164 -5.57 6.35 3.23
N GLU A 165 -5.44 5.35 2.36
CA GLU A 165 -6.29 5.15 1.19
C GLU A 165 -7.72 4.79 1.60
N HIS A 166 -7.88 3.93 2.60
CA HIS A 166 -9.20 3.59 3.13
C HIS A 166 -9.89 4.79 3.80
N ALA A 167 -9.18 5.59 4.60
CA ALA A 167 -9.70 6.82 5.19
C ALA A 167 -10.11 7.84 4.11
N ALA A 168 -9.29 8.00 3.06
CA ALA A 168 -9.60 8.87 1.92
C ALA A 168 -10.88 8.44 1.21
N ARG A 169 -11.04 7.13 0.97
CA ARG A 169 -12.29 6.57 0.43
C ARG A 169 -13.48 6.90 1.34
N ARG A 170 -13.37 6.62 2.63
CA ARG A 170 -14.45 6.82 3.60
C ARG A 170 -14.92 8.27 3.66
N ILE A 171 -13.99 9.23 3.74
CA ILE A 171 -14.38 10.65 3.77
C ILE A 171 -15.01 11.07 2.44
N ARG A 172 -14.47 10.63 1.29
CA ARG A 172 -14.97 10.98 -0.03
C ARG A 172 -16.39 10.45 -0.26
N GLU A 173 -16.63 9.19 0.10
CA GLU A 173 -17.90 8.49 -0.08
C GLU A 173 -18.89 8.70 1.09
N ASN A 174 -18.50 9.48 2.11
CA ASN A 174 -19.31 9.73 3.31
C ASN A 174 -19.69 8.45 4.08
N ILE A 175 -18.75 7.50 4.17
CA ILE A 175 -18.91 6.25 4.91
C ILE A 175 -18.71 6.54 6.39
N THR A 176 -19.80 6.52 7.15
CA THR A 176 -19.80 6.79 8.59
C THR A 176 -19.88 5.52 9.44
N THR A 177 -20.22 4.38 8.84
CA THR A 177 -20.22 3.08 9.52
C THR A 177 -18.77 2.72 9.91
N PRO A 178 -18.50 2.36 11.17
CA PRO A 178 -17.17 1.94 11.59
C PRO A 178 -16.67 0.74 10.76
N PRO A 179 -15.36 0.68 10.46
CA PRO A 179 -14.74 -0.53 9.90
C PRO A 179 -15.02 -1.73 10.79
N VAL A 180 -15.20 -2.89 10.17
CA VAL A 180 -15.36 -4.15 10.90
C VAL A 180 -14.01 -4.62 11.41
N THR A 181 -14.04 -5.42 12.47
CA THR A 181 -12.84 -6.08 13.00
C THR A 181 -12.36 -7.20 12.05
N PRO A 182 -11.08 -7.62 12.14
CA PRO A 182 -10.59 -8.79 11.40
C PRO A 182 -11.45 -10.04 11.58
N ARG A 183 -11.92 -10.30 12.81
CA ARG A 183 -12.84 -11.41 13.11
C ARG A 183 -14.17 -11.31 12.37
N GLU A 184 -14.80 -10.13 12.38
CA GLU A 184 -16.04 -9.88 11.65
C GLU A 184 -15.86 -9.90 10.12
N ALA A 185 -14.62 -9.79 9.64
CA ALA A 185 -14.24 -9.98 8.25
C ALA A 185 -13.85 -11.44 7.90
N GLY A 186 -13.88 -12.36 8.88
CA GLY A 186 -13.55 -13.78 8.68
C GLY A 186 -12.05 -14.07 8.61
N LEU A 187 -11.21 -13.23 9.21
CA LEU A 187 -9.75 -13.40 9.26
C LEU A 187 -9.24 -14.10 10.53
N GLU A 188 -10.13 -14.41 11.49
CA GLU A 188 -9.85 -15.09 12.76
C GLU A 188 -10.84 -16.23 13.03
#